data_AF-A0A0G0K5M5-F1
#
_entry.id   AF-A0A0G0K5M5-F1
#
_cell.length_a   1.000
_cell.length_b   1.000
_cell.length_c   1.000
_cell.angle_alpha   90.00
_cell.angle_beta   90.00
_cell.angle_gamma   90.00
#
_symmetry.space_group_name_H-M   'P 1'
#
loop_
_entity.id
_entity.type
_entity.pdbx_description
1 polymer ?
#
loop_
_entity_poly.entity_id
_entity_poly.type
_entity_poly.pdbx_seq_one_letter_code
_entity_poly.pdbx_strand_id
1 'polypeptide(L)'
;SWFQGQMEVGPRALGNRSILANPTLLDMHKKVNEAKNRELWRPLAPSILDEKGESYMNGYFYSPFMLHTFQVKDSVKRKVPAIVHIDGSTRPQSVRKNINPGFYKLIKFYEKLSGIPLILNTSFNGAKEPIVCTPLDAISSFYTNSTDYLVLSNYLIKK
;
A
#
# COMPACT_ATOMS: atom_id res chain seq x y z
N SER A 1 4.77 0.88 8.84
CA SER A 1 5.80 0.37 7.93
C SER A 1 5.89 -1.15 7.99
N TRP A 2 6.20 -1.78 6.87
CA TRP A 2 6.15 -3.22 6.65
C TRP A 2 7.40 -3.68 5.90
N PHE A 3 8.20 -4.51 6.58
CA PHE A 3 9.44 -5.08 6.06
C PHE A 3 9.38 -6.60 6.21
N GLN A 4 9.28 -7.32 5.09
CA GLN A 4 9.16 -8.78 5.06
C GLN A 4 9.94 -9.40 3.92
N GLY A 5 10.54 -10.57 4.16
CA GLY A 5 11.12 -11.42 3.12
C GLY A 5 12.07 -10.72 2.14
N GLN A 6 12.12 -11.25 0.91
CA GLN A 6 12.93 -10.70 -0.17
C GLN A 6 12.32 -9.39 -0.70
N MET A 7 13.18 -8.42 -0.97
CA MET A 7 12.80 -7.14 -1.55
C MET A 7 12.27 -7.29 -2.98
N GLU A 8 11.31 -6.46 -3.33
CA GLU A 8 10.84 -6.27 -4.71
C GLU A 8 11.86 -5.49 -5.56
N VAL A 9 11.98 -5.83 -6.85
CA VAL A 9 12.85 -5.11 -7.79
C VAL A 9 12.04 -4.04 -8.53
N GLY A 10 12.65 -2.85 -8.69
CA GLY A 10 12.07 -1.73 -9.42
C GLY A 10 11.60 -0.59 -8.52
N PRO A 11 10.91 0.42 -9.08
CA PRO A 11 10.61 1.68 -8.37
C PRO A 11 9.35 1.62 -7.48
N ARG A 12 8.70 0.46 -7.37
CA ARG A 12 7.44 0.29 -6.64
C ARG A 12 7.64 -0.67 -5.48
N ALA A 13 7.09 -0.32 -4.32
CA ALA A 13 6.89 -1.29 -3.26
C ALA A 13 5.63 -2.10 -3.53
N LEU A 14 5.78 -3.42 -3.45
CA LEU A 14 4.84 -4.45 -3.84
C LEU A 14 4.58 -5.42 -2.67
N GLY A 15 4.64 -4.91 -1.43
CA GLY A 15 4.23 -5.63 -0.23
C GLY A 15 5.37 -6.26 0.58
N ASN A 16 6.64 -5.95 0.27
CA ASN A 16 7.79 -6.42 1.06
C ASN A 16 8.59 -5.28 1.68
N ARG A 17 8.60 -4.08 1.07
CA ARG A 17 9.20 -2.85 1.60
C ARG A 17 8.21 -1.69 1.51
N SER A 18 7.14 -1.77 2.30
CA SER A 18 5.93 -0.94 2.13
C SER A 18 5.58 -0.10 3.37
N ILE A 19 5.07 1.10 3.15
CA ILE A 19 4.24 1.80 4.14
C ILE A 19 2.79 1.48 3.80
N LEU A 20 2.08 0.90 4.76
CA LEU A 20 0.71 0.45 4.62
C LEU A 20 -0.21 1.33 5.45
N ALA A 21 -1.40 1.63 4.93
CA ALA A 21 -2.36 2.49 5.62
C ALA A 21 -3.82 2.14 5.31
N ASN A 22 -4.74 2.60 6.17
CA ASN A 22 -6.16 2.37 6.01
C ASN A 22 -6.73 3.20 4.83
N PRO A 23 -7.22 2.57 3.74
CA PRO A 23 -7.73 3.27 2.57
C PRO A 23 -9.10 3.94 2.78
N THR A 24 -9.84 3.61 3.85
CA THR A 24 -11.21 4.08 4.07
C THR A 24 -11.30 5.50 4.62
N LEU A 25 -10.20 6.00 5.21
CA LEU A 25 -10.16 7.30 5.84
C LEU A 25 -9.74 8.36 4.81
N LEU A 26 -10.59 9.36 4.59
CA LEU A 26 -10.35 10.44 3.61
C LEU A 26 -8.99 11.13 3.83
N ASP A 27 -8.66 11.44 5.08
CA ASP A 27 -7.41 12.13 5.42
C ASP A 27 -6.18 11.23 5.35
N MET A 28 -6.32 9.92 5.12
CA MET A 28 -5.17 9.02 5.08
C MET A 28 -4.21 9.36 3.94
N HIS A 29 -4.73 9.86 2.82
CA HIS A 29 -3.89 10.32 1.72
C HIS A 29 -2.92 11.42 2.17
N LYS A 30 -3.46 12.42 2.87
CA LYS A 30 -2.69 13.52 3.46
C LYS A 30 -1.69 13.01 4.49
N LYS A 31 -2.15 12.21 5.47
CA LYS A 31 -1.31 11.67 6.55
C LYS A 31 -0.12 10.87 6.03
N VAL A 32 -0.33 10.03 5.01
CA VAL A 32 0.75 9.24 4.42
C VAL A 32 1.75 10.13 3.68
N ASN A 33 1.29 11.18 2.99
CA ASN A 33 2.20 12.12 2.32
C ASN A 33 3.00 12.96 3.33
N GLU A 34 2.38 13.39 4.43
CA GLU A 34 3.06 14.05 5.56
C GLU A 34 4.09 13.13 6.21
N ALA A 35 3.73 11.88 6.50
CA ALA A 35 4.65 10.90 7.07
C ALA A 35 5.88 10.61 6.20
N LYS A 36 5.77 10.88 4.89
CA LYS A 36 6.86 10.76 3.91
C LYS A 36 7.58 12.08 3.62
N ASN A 37 7.23 13.17 4.32
CA ASN A 37 7.77 14.51 4.11
C ASN A 37 7.78 14.92 2.62
N ARG A 38 6.65 14.71 1.93
CA ARG A 38 6.48 15.02 0.50
C ARG A 38 5.19 15.78 0.23
N GLU A 39 5.00 16.20 -1.01
CA GLU A 39 3.86 17.01 -1.42
C GLU A 39 2.52 16.28 -1.21
N LEU A 40 1.55 16.98 -0.63
CA LEU A 40 0.27 16.40 -0.18
C LEU A 40 -0.60 15.88 -1.33
N TRP A 41 -0.39 16.39 -2.54
CA TRP A 41 -1.15 16.03 -3.74
C TRP A 41 -0.64 14.77 -4.43
N ARG A 42 0.50 14.20 -4.00
CA ARG A 42 1.08 13.03 -4.68
C ARG A 42 0.17 11.82 -4.53
N PRO A 43 -0.23 11.17 -5.64
CA PRO A 43 -1.14 10.03 -5.60
C PRO A 43 -0.56 8.85 -4.82
N LEU A 44 -1.47 8.04 -4.29
CA LEU A 44 -1.20 6.79 -3.58
C LEU A 44 -1.98 5.65 -4.25
N ALA A 45 -1.43 4.44 -4.14
CA ALA A 45 -1.95 3.27 -4.83
C ALA A 45 -2.43 2.21 -3.81
N PRO A 46 -3.40 1.36 -4.19
CA PRO A 46 -3.80 0.24 -3.37
C PRO A 46 -3.05 -1.05 -3.76
N SER A 47 -2.93 -1.97 -2.81
CA SER A 47 -2.74 -3.39 -3.07
C SER A 47 -4.05 -4.12 -2.78
N ILE A 48 -4.59 -4.86 -3.74
CA ILE A 48 -5.91 -5.52 -3.68
C ILE A 48 -5.77 -7.03 -3.88
N LEU A 49 -6.61 -7.82 -3.19
CA LEU A 49 -6.76 -9.24 -3.50
C LEU A 49 -7.23 -9.40 -4.95
N ASP A 50 -6.48 -10.14 -5.77
CA ASP A 50 -6.74 -10.22 -7.21
C ASP A 50 -8.17 -10.67 -7.53
N GLU A 51 -8.68 -11.64 -6.77
CA GLU A 51 -10.04 -12.17 -6.92
C GLU A 51 -11.16 -11.17 -6.58
N LYS A 52 -10.82 -9.98 -6.06
CA LYS A 52 -11.76 -8.90 -5.76
C LYS A 52 -11.62 -7.71 -6.70
N GLY A 53 -10.62 -7.70 -7.59
CA GLY A 53 -10.32 -6.56 -8.48
C GLY A 53 -11.52 -6.07 -9.30
N GLU A 54 -12.22 -6.99 -9.97
CA GLU A 54 -13.39 -6.67 -10.79
C GLU A 54 -14.52 -6.01 -9.99
N SER A 55 -14.65 -6.29 -8.69
CA SER A 55 -15.68 -5.65 -7.86
C SER A 55 -15.36 -4.20 -7.50
N TYR A 56 -14.10 -3.76 -7.66
CA TYR A 56 -13.64 -2.41 -7.33
C TYR A 56 -13.35 -1.55 -8.57
N MET A 57 -13.00 -2.16 -9.70
CA MET A 57 -12.47 -1.45 -10.88
C MET A 57 -13.17 -1.88 -12.17
N ASN A 58 -13.31 -0.93 -13.09
CA ASN A 58 -13.86 -1.16 -14.43
C ASN A 58 -12.81 -1.77 -15.35
N GLY A 59 -13.18 -2.81 -16.12
CA GLY A 59 -12.28 -3.48 -17.06
C GLY A 59 -11.05 -4.07 -16.38
N TYR A 60 -11.19 -4.53 -15.14
CA TYR A 60 -10.08 -5.02 -14.34
C TYR A 60 -9.41 -6.23 -15.00
N PHE A 61 -8.08 -6.22 -15.00
CA PHE A 61 -7.25 -7.38 -15.31
C PHE A 61 -6.09 -7.45 -14.33
N TYR A 62 -5.42 -8.60 -14.27
CA TYR A 62 -4.30 -8.82 -13.37
C TYR A 62 -3.16 -7.81 -13.60
N SER A 63 -2.88 -6.98 -12.60
CA SER A 63 -1.87 -5.92 -12.62
C SER A 63 -0.98 -5.98 -11.37
N PRO A 64 0.00 -6.90 -11.33
CA PRO A 64 0.80 -7.16 -10.12
C PRO A 64 1.87 -6.13 -9.80
N PHE A 65 2.14 -5.19 -10.70
CA PHE A 65 3.32 -4.31 -10.60
C PHE A 65 2.97 -2.83 -10.38
N MET A 66 1.69 -2.51 -10.16
CA MET A 66 1.21 -1.12 -10.16
C MET A 66 1.63 -0.39 -11.44
N LEU A 67 1.48 -0.97 -12.62
CA LEU A 67 1.86 -0.31 -13.88
C LEU A 67 0.66 0.12 -14.72
N HIS A 68 -0.52 -0.43 -14.44
CA HIS A 68 -1.75 -0.13 -15.16
C HIS A 68 -2.70 0.69 -14.30
N THR A 69 -3.32 1.70 -14.91
CA THR A 69 -4.33 2.54 -14.28
C THR A 69 -5.72 2.01 -14.62
N PHE A 70 -6.62 2.02 -13.65
CA PHE A 70 -8.02 1.61 -13.81
C PHE A 70 -8.94 2.71 -13.30
N GLN A 71 -10.16 2.73 -13.84
CA GLN A 71 -11.24 3.54 -13.28
C GLN A 71 -11.89 2.80 -12.11
N VAL A 72 -11.97 3.46 -10.95
CA VAL A 72 -12.65 2.91 -9.79
C VAL A 72 -14.16 2.98 -10.01
N LYS A 73 -14.89 1.93 -9.64
CA LYS A 73 -16.36 1.92 -9.73
C LYS A 73 -16.97 2.99 -8.84
N ASP A 74 -18.00 3.69 -9.32
CA ASP A 74 -18.62 4.80 -8.57
C ASP A 74 -19.19 4.35 -7.22
N SER A 75 -19.72 3.13 -7.14
CA SER A 75 -20.22 2.52 -5.90
C SER A 75 -19.15 2.27 -4.83
N VAL A 76 -17.88 2.38 -5.21
CA VAL A 76 -16.71 2.04 -4.39
C VAL A 76 -15.87 3.26 -4.04
N LYS A 77 -15.87 4.32 -4.86
CA LYS A 77 -15.05 5.53 -4.65
C LYS A 77 -15.13 6.09 -3.23
N ARG A 78 -16.35 6.18 -2.67
CA ARG A 78 -16.57 6.67 -1.29
C ARG A 78 -16.13 5.71 -0.19
N LYS A 79 -15.98 4.41 -0.49
CA LYS A 79 -15.55 3.39 0.48
C LYS A 79 -14.04 3.43 0.74
N VAL A 80 -13.26 3.83 -0.27
CA VAL A 80 -11.79 3.80 -0.25
C VAL A 80 -11.17 5.10 -0.77
N PRO A 81 -11.59 6.27 -0.24
CA PRO A 81 -11.25 7.57 -0.83
C PRO A 81 -9.73 7.84 -0.90
N ALA A 82 -8.92 7.27 0.00
CA ALA A 82 -7.48 7.58 0.07
C ALA A 82 -6.65 7.03 -1.10
N ILE A 83 -7.22 6.15 -1.93
CA ILE A 83 -6.53 5.53 -3.08
C ILE A 83 -7.13 5.94 -4.42
N VAL A 84 -8.14 6.82 -4.42
CA VAL A 84 -8.83 7.31 -5.61
C VAL A 84 -8.23 8.66 -5.97
N HIS A 85 -7.76 8.80 -7.20
CA HIS A 85 -7.26 10.05 -7.73
C HIS A 85 -8.43 11.01 -8.04
N ILE A 86 -8.12 12.31 -8.26
CA ILE A 86 -9.12 13.34 -8.55
C ILE A 86 -9.99 12.99 -9.77
N ASP A 87 -9.41 12.33 -10.77
CA ASP A 87 -10.09 11.86 -11.98
C ASP A 87 -10.84 10.53 -11.81
N GLY A 88 -10.93 9.99 -10.59
CA GLY A 88 -11.57 8.71 -10.27
C GLY A 88 -10.71 7.48 -10.55
N SER A 89 -9.47 7.66 -11.02
CA SER A 89 -8.57 6.55 -11.34
C SER A 89 -7.82 6.02 -10.12
N THR A 90 -7.24 4.82 -10.26
CA THR A 90 -6.27 4.25 -9.32
C THR A 90 -5.29 3.33 -10.05
N ARG A 91 -4.14 3.02 -9.44
CA ARG A 91 -3.09 2.17 -10.04
C ARG A 91 -2.75 1.01 -9.09
N PRO A 92 -3.54 -0.07 -9.10
CA PRO A 92 -3.49 -1.12 -8.10
C PRO A 92 -2.29 -2.07 -8.30
N GLN A 93 -1.89 -2.71 -7.21
CA GLN A 93 -1.19 -3.98 -7.22
C GLN A 93 -2.19 -5.11 -7.00
N SER A 94 -2.29 -6.03 -7.96
CA SER A 94 -3.03 -7.30 -7.81
C SER A 94 -2.21 -8.30 -7.00
N VAL A 95 -2.75 -8.76 -5.88
CA VAL A 95 -2.07 -9.69 -4.95
C VAL A 95 -2.72 -11.06 -5.03
N ARG A 96 -1.91 -12.07 -5.38
CA ARG A 96 -2.30 -13.49 -5.36
C ARG A 96 -1.55 -14.25 -4.27
N LYS A 97 -2.23 -15.24 -3.68
CA LYS A 97 -1.69 -16.09 -2.60
C LYS A 97 -0.42 -16.83 -3.01
N ASN A 98 -0.31 -17.28 -4.25
CA ASN A 98 0.86 -18.02 -4.76
C ASN A 98 2.07 -17.12 -5.07
N ILE A 99 1.89 -15.80 -5.14
CA ILE A 99 3.00 -14.85 -5.42
C ILE A 99 3.56 -14.27 -4.12
N ASN A 100 2.70 -13.76 -3.24
CA ASN A 100 3.12 -13.24 -1.93
C ASN A 100 2.13 -13.71 -0.85
N PRO A 101 2.31 -14.93 -0.30
CA PRO A 101 1.35 -15.51 0.65
C PRO A 101 1.25 -14.72 1.95
N GLY A 102 2.35 -14.11 2.42
CA GLY A 102 2.36 -13.29 3.64
C GLY A 102 1.53 -12.02 3.47
N PHE A 103 1.78 -11.28 2.39
CA PHE A 103 1.04 -10.06 2.09
C PHE A 103 -0.42 -10.33 1.72
N TYR A 104 -0.70 -11.41 0.99
CA TYR A 104 -2.06 -11.89 0.73
C TYR A 104 -2.82 -12.15 2.04
N LYS A 105 -2.20 -12.88 3.00
CA LYS A 105 -2.81 -13.15 4.31
C LYS A 105 -3.10 -11.87 5.09
N LEU A 106 -2.20 -10.89 5.04
CA LEU A 106 -2.40 -9.58 5.67
C LEU A 106 -3.64 -8.88 5.11
N ILE A 107 -3.74 -8.75 3.78
CA ILE A 107 -4.89 -8.09 3.14
C ILE A 107 -6.17 -8.88 3.38
N LYS A 108 -6.11 -10.22 3.34
CA LYS A 108 -7.28 -11.08 3.63
C LYS A 108 -7.77 -10.93 5.06
N PHE A 109 -6.85 -10.79 6.02
CA PHE A 109 -7.22 -10.53 7.41
C PHE A 109 -7.81 -9.12 7.57
N TYR A 110 -7.25 -8.11 6.91
CA TYR A 110 -7.81 -6.78 6.86
C TYR A 110 -9.22 -6.75 6.22
N GLU A 111 -9.46 -7.52 5.16
CA GLU A 111 -10.80 -7.71 4.55
C GLU A 111 -11.80 -8.25 5.58
N LYS A 112 -11.40 -9.27 6.35
CA LYS A 112 -12.26 -9.84 7.40
C LYS A 112 -12.65 -8.82 8.47
N LEU A 113 -11.76 -7.89 8.80
CA LEU A 113 -12.00 -6.87 9.83
C LEU A 113 -12.78 -5.66 9.31
N SER A 114 -12.48 -5.20 8.09
CA SER A 114 -12.97 -3.93 7.56
C SER A 114 -14.05 -4.07 6.48
N GLY A 115 -14.21 -5.27 5.91
CA GLY A 115 -14.98 -5.50 4.69
C GLY A 115 -14.29 -5.01 3.41
N ILE A 116 -13.05 -4.52 3.48
CA ILE A 116 -12.31 -3.93 2.36
C ILE A 116 -11.15 -4.87 1.95
N PRO A 117 -11.13 -5.41 0.72
CA PRO A 117 -10.14 -6.37 0.25
C PRO A 117 -8.86 -5.72 -0.31
N LEU A 118 -8.57 -4.49 0.11
CA LEU A 118 -7.40 -3.73 -0.34
C LEU A 118 -6.84 -2.88 0.79
N ILE A 119 -5.55 -2.57 0.70
CA ILE A 119 -4.86 -1.67 1.61
C ILE A 119 -4.11 -0.61 0.82
N LEU A 120 -3.95 0.60 1.36
CA LEU A 120 -3.07 1.59 0.76
C LEU A 120 -1.63 1.10 0.88
N ASN A 121 -0.87 1.16 -0.20
CA ASN A 121 0.53 0.76 -0.25
C ASN A 121 1.38 1.83 -0.97
N THR A 122 2.44 2.27 -0.30
CA THR A 122 3.47 3.16 -0.86
C THR A 122 4.86 2.70 -0.47
N SER A 123 5.88 3.21 -1.15
CA SER A 123 7.27 2.80 -0.88
C SER A 123 7.69 3.09 0.56
N PHE A 124 8.42 2.16 1.16
CA PHE A 124 9.08 2.40 2.44
C PHE A 124 10.46 2.99 2.20
N ASN A 125 10.57 4.31 2.38
CA ASN A 125 11.79 5.08 2.25
C ASN A 125 11.67 6.40 3.03
N GLY A 126 12.80 7.00 3.39
CA GLY A 126 12.85 8.39 3.82
C GLY A 126 12.65 9.36 2.66
N ALA A 127 12.56 10.65 2.98
CA ALA A 127 12.47 11.70 1.97
C ALA A 127 13.76 11.72 1.14
N LYS A 128 13.61 11.58 -0.19
CA LYS A 128 14.71 11.55 -1.17
C LYS A 128 15.66 10.34 -1.06
N GLU A 129 15.24 9.27 -0.38
CA GLU A 129 16.01 8.03 -0.27
C GLU A 129 15.44 6.90 -1.16
N PRO A 130 16.26 5.91 -1.54
CA PRO A 130 15.76 4.69 -2.18
C PRO A 130 14.88 3.87 -1.22
N ILE A 131 14.19 2.86 -1.76
CA ILE A 131 13.44 1.89 -0.96
C ILE A 131 14.41 1.18 -0.01
N VAL A 132 14.04 1.05 1.27
CA VAL A 132 14.86 0.39 2.28
C VAL A 132 15.19 -1.04 1.88
N CYS A 133 16.46 -1.44 2.02
CA CYS A 133 16.92 -2.78 1.62
C CYS A 133 17.16 -3.66 2.84
N THR A 134 17.95 -3.15 3.79
CA THR A 134 18.37 -3.87 5.00
C THR A 134 17.45 -3.59 6.20
N PRO A 135 17.46 -4.45 7.23
CA PRO A 135 16.78 -4.17 8.49
C PRO A 135 17.22 -2.85 9.13
N LEU A 136 18.50 -2.49 8.99
CA LEU A 136 19.03 -1.23 9.52
C LEU A 136 18.43 -0.02 8.78
N ASP A 137 18.33 -0.10 7.44
CA ASP A 137 17.66 0.93 6.64
C ASP A 137 16.20 1.11 7.08
N ALA A 138 15.51 -0.01 7.32
CA ALA A 138 14.12 -0.02 7.76
C ALA A 138 13.94 0.62 9.14
N ILE A 139 14.83 0.32 10.10
CA ILE A 139 14.81 0.92 11.44
C ILE A 139 15.12 2.41 11.34
N SER A 140 16.16 2.79 10.61
CA SER A 140 16.53 4.20 10.41
C SER A 140 15.38 4.99 9.78
N SER A 141 14.83 4.49 8.66
CA SER A 141 13.69 5.10 7.97
C SER A 141 12.42 5.12 8.82
N PHE A 142 12.20 4.11 9.66
CA PHE A 142 11.09 4.11 10.60
C PHE A 142 11.20 5.24 11.61
N TYR A 143 12.39 5.48 12.18
CA TYR A 143 12.59 6.56 13.16
C TYR A 143 12.53 7.96 12.54
N THR A 144 12.93 8.12 11.27
CA THR A 144 12.86 9.41 10.55
C THR A 144 11.47 9.73 9.99
N ASN A 145 10.70 8.71 9.58
CA ASN A 145 9.33 8.89 9.11
C ASN A 145 8.32 8.96 10.28
N SER A 146 7.18 9.63 10.07
CA SER A 146 6.11 9.73 11.08
C SER A 146 5.13 8.55 11.04
N THR A 147 5.63 7.32 10.89
CA THR A 147 4.80 6.10 10.90
C THR A 147 4.66 5.51 12.31
N ASP A 148 3.49 4.97 12.64
CA ASP A 148 3.16 4.51 14.01
C ASP A 148 3.88 3.22 14.45
N TYR A 149 3.96 2.25 13.54
CA TYR A 149 4.50 0.92 13.80
C TYR A 149 5.44 0.47 12.68
N LEU A 150 6.46 -0.31 13.02
CA LEU A 150 7.28 -1.08 12.08
C LEU A 150 7.07 -2.57 12.35
N VAL A 151 6.55 -3.28 11.36
CA VAL A 151 6.61 -4.74 11.34
C VAL A 151 7.89 -5.13 10.61
N LEU A 152 8.87 -5.63 11.35
CA LEU A 152 10.16 -6.11 10.85
C LEU A 152 10.21 -7.62 11.00
N SER A 153 9.93 -8.35 9.92
CA SER A 153 9.75 -9.81 9.97
C SER A 153 8.72 -10.20 11.04
N ASN A 154 9.12 -10.93 12.09
CA ASN A 154 8.29 -11.36 13.20
C ASN A 154 8.25 -10.37 14.39
N TYR A 155 8.88 -9.21 14.27
CA TYR A 155 8.91 -8.18 15.32
C TYR A 155 7.94 -7.04 15.01
N LEU A 156 7.27 -6.55 16.05
CA LEU A 156 6.48 -5.32 16.01
C LEU A 156 7.19 -4.29 16.88
N ILE A 157 7.57 -3.17 16.27
CA ILE A 157 8.20 -2.03 16.93
C ILE A 157 7.20 -0.88 16.92
N LYS A 158 7.02 -0.24 18.08
CA LYS A 158 6.16 0.94 18.28
C LYS A 158 7.02 2.09 18.80
N LYS A 159 6.77 3.30 18.32
CA LYS A 159 7.34 4.53 18.89
C LYS A 159 6.60 4.97 20.15
#